data_AF-A0A6P8I5E7-F1
#
_entry.id   AF-A0A6P8I5E7-F1
#
_cell.length_a   1.000
_cell.length_b   1.000
_cell.length_c   1.000
_cell.angle_alpha   90.00
_cell.angle_beta   90.00
_cell.angle_gamma   90.00
#
_symmetry.space_group_name_H-M   'P 1'
#
loop_
_entity.id
_entity.type
_entity.pdbx_description
1 polymer ?
#
loop_
_entity_poly.entity_id
_entity_poly.type
_entity_poly.pdbx_seq_one_letter_code
_entity_poly.pdbx_strand_id
1 'polypeptide(L)'
;MRFRRRRRFVFAVTGLAMMLSWVLYINKHSDRFKGNSFYSVSNEPIWIATEEPVDLYAGKIRRQLIMTTTLNDSTIVQLSACRLPSLDPFHPSLKSLIQELDPLDCGKLHSSFEKSILHVKGEDVVSVKYRIISRPEMHDFGVKLSDPVEIENIYKVEEPSNLYPIRPGDTGCIMHKESEKCLHPLGGQDIPSDGERAVLHSDCGLSRLHFKMTSSGVLRHVPSGLCLHVNTANASNHVTFEPKCSSKFKDLNGKVRVAKSQLCLQPRNESPENNDFLEAGKNCTHNFYFYKVKGIVQACLN
;
A
#
# COMPACT_ATOMS: atom_id res chain seq x y z
N MET A 1 -29.02 25.41 -66.72
CA MET A 1 -29.37 24.70 -65.47
C MET A 1 -28.99 23.22 -65.55
N ARG A 2 -27.75 22.80 -65.27
CA ARG A 2 -27.38 21.36 -65.24
C ARG A 2 -26.12 21.00 -64.42
N PHE A 3 -25.75 21.82 -63.44
CA PHE A 3 -24.51 21.61 -62.66
C PHE A 3 -24.69 21.39 -61.15
N ARG A 4 -25.93 21.32 -60.65
CA ARG A 4 -26.21 21.19 -59.20
C ARG A 4 -26.51 19.77 -58.71
N ARG A 5 -26.59 18.76 -59.60
CA ARG A 5 -27.04 17.40 -59.22
C ARG A 5 -25.93 16.40 -58.84
N ARG A 6 -24.66 16.67 -59.19
CA ARG A 6 -23.54 15.74 -58.91
C ARG A 6 -22.93 15.85 -57.52
N ARG A 7 -23.09 16.98 -56.80
CA ARG A 7 -22.49 17.15 -55.47
C ARG A 7 -23.21 16.39 -54.35
N ARG A 8 -24.50 16.06 -54.50
CA ARG A 8 -25.25 15.34 -53.43
C ARG A 8 -24.94 13.83 -53.38
N PHE A 9 -24.39 13.25 -54.44
CA PHE A 9 -24.10 11.82 -54.47
C PHE A 9 -22.77 11.47 -53.79
N VAL A 10 -21.79 12.38 -53.82
CA VAL A 10 -20.47 12.14 -53.22
C VAL A 10 -20.52 12.14 -51.68
N PHE A 11 -21.34 13.00 -51.07
CA PHE A 11 -21.46 13.06 -49.60
C PHE A 11 -22.18 11.84 -49.00
N ALA A 12 -23.06 11.18 -49.74
CA ALA A 12 -23.78 10.00 -49.25
C ALA A 12 -22.88 8.76 -49.15
N VAL A 13 -21.94 8.59 -50.08
CA VAL A 13 -21.05 7.41 -50.13
C VAL A 13 -19.96 7.51 -49.06
N THR A 14 -19.44 8.70 -48.77
CA THR A 14 -18.42 8.89 -47.72
C THR A 14 -18.98 8.68 -46.31
N GLY A 15 -20.24 9.05 -46.07
CA GLY A 15 -20.89 8.86 -44.76
C GLY A 15 -21.08 7.37 -44.40
N LEU A 16 -21.41 6.54 -45.39
CA LEU A 16 -21.67 5.11 -45.18
C LEU A 16 -20.37 4.32 -44.90
N ALA A 17 -19.25 4.73 -45.52
CA ALA A 17 -17.93 4.14 -45.26
C ALA A 17 -17.40 4.46 -43.85
N MET A 18 -17.68 5.65 -43.31
CA MET A 18 -17.29 6.00 -41.93
C MET A 18 -18.14 5.25 -40.89
N MET A 19 -19.44 5.04 -41.14
CA MET A 19 -20.29 4.26 -40.24
C MET A 19 -19.90 2.77 -40.19
N LEU A 20 -19.58 2.16 -41.33
CA LEU A 20 -19.11 0.77 -41.38
C LEU A 20 -17.76 0.58 -40.68
N SER A 21 -16.86 1.55 -40.78
CA SER A 21 -15.58 1.53 -40.07
C SER A 21 -15.75 1.65 -38.54
N TRP A 22 -16.77 2.39 -38.09
CA TRP A 22 -17.06 2.53 -36.67
C TRP A 22 -17.72 1.28 -36.06
N VAL A 23 -18.64 0.63 -36.79
CA VAL A 23 -19.27 -0.63 -36.35
C VAL A 23 -18.25 -1.77 -36.25
N LEU A 24 -17.31 -1.85 -37.19
CA LEU A 24 -16.22 -2.85 -37.13
C LEU A 24 -15.21 -2.55 -36.01
N TYR A 25 -15.00 -1.28 -35.66
CA TYR A 25 -14.15 -0.89 -34.53
C TYR A 25 -14.77 -1.27 -33.17
N ILE A 26 -16.09 -1.14 -33.02
CA ILE A 26 -16.80 -1.50 -31.78
C ILE A 26 -16.83 -3.03 -31.59
N ASN A 27 -17.06 -3.81 -32.64
CA ASN A 27 -17.09 -5.28 -32.52
C ASN A 27 -15.71 -5.89 -32.21
N LYS A 28 -14.60 -5.25 -32.59
CA LYS A 28 -13.25 -5.75 -32.26
C LYS A 28 -12.86 -5.57 -30.79
N HIS A 29 -13.62 -4.79 -30.01
CA HIS A 29 -13.31 -4.50 -28.62
C HIS A 29 -14.26 -5.15 -27.59
N SER A 30 -15.25 -5.95 -28.03
CA SER A 30 -16.24 -6.56 -27.12
C SER A 30 -15.79 -7.85 -26.42
N ASP A 31 -14.65 -8.45 -26.79
CA ASP A 31 -14.22 -9.78 -26.29
C ASP A 31 -13.21 -9.75 -25.13
N ARG A 32 -13.15 -8.66 -24.34
CA ARG A 32 -12.22 -8.55 -23.17
C ARG A 32 -12.88 -8.42 -21.80
N PHE A 33 -14.14 -8.81 -21.65
CA PHE A 33 -14.76 -9.00 -20.33
C PHE A 33 -15.02 -10.47 -20.05
N LYS A 34 -14.02 -11.14 -19.48
CA LYS A 34 -14.21 -12.40 -18.75
C LYS A 34 -13.34 -12.41 -17.50
N GLY A 35 -14.02 -12.48 -16.35
CA GLY A 35 -13.58 -13.23 -15.17
C GLY A 35 -12.73 -12.49 -14.14
N ASN A 36 -13.31 -12.24 -12.97
CA ASN A 36 -13.11 -13.03 -11.73
C ASN A 36 -13.33 -12.11 -10.52
N SER A 37 -14.41 -12.30 -9.76
CA SER A 37 -14.58 -13.28 -8.68
C SER A 37 -14.35 -12.59 -7.32
N PHE A 38 -15.46 -12.22 -6.70
CA PHE A 38 -15.55 -11.87 -5.28
C PHE A 38 -15.32 -13.11 -4.42
N TYR A 39 -14.60 -12.98 -3.31
CA TYR A 39 -14.70 -13.91 -2.18
C TYR A 39 -14.87 -13.13 -0.89
N SER A 40 -16.07 -13.21 -0.32
CA SER A 40 -16.30 -13.04 1.11
C SER A 40 -16.30 -14.44 1.73
N VAL A 41 -15.46 -14.67 2.73
CA VAL A 41 -15.50 -15.91 3.52
C VAL A 41 -16.19 -15.59 4.83
N SER A 42 -17.50 -15.86 4.88
CA SER A 42 -18.26 -16.03 6.12
C SER A 42 -18.17 -17.51 6.52
N ASN A 43 -17.61 -17.80 7.68
CA ASN A 43 -17.61 -19.16 8.21
C ASN A 43 -18.86 -19.37 9.07
N GLU A 44 -19.86 -20.08 8.53
CA GLU A 44 -20.80 -20.87 9.34
C GLU A 44 -20.24 -22.30 9.50
N PRO A 45 -20.57 -23.01 10.60
CA PRO A 45 -20.01 -24.32 10.88
C PRO A 45 -20.81 -25.45 10.21
N ILE A 46 -20.11 -26.34 9.50
CA ILE A 46 -20.65 -27.63 9.05
C ILE A 46 -19.99 -28.74 9.87
N TRP A 47 -20.81 -29.56 10.52
CA TRP A 47 -20.41 -30.75 11.25
C TRP A 47 -20.23 -31.93 10.30
N ILE A 48 -19.07 -32.59 10.34
CA ILE A 48 -18.95 -34.01 9.96
C ILE A 48 -17.93 -34.66 10.90
N ALA A 49 -18.41 -35.64 11.68
CA ALA A 49 -17.59 -36.58 12.42
C ALA A 49 -17.14 -37.71 11.48
N THR A 50 -15.95 -38.26 11.70
CA THR A 50 -15.60 -39.69 11.57
C THR A 50 -14.17 -39.95 12.03
N GLU A 51 -13.96 -41.16 12.51
CA GLU A 51 -13.01 -41.65 13.51
C GLU A 51 -11.60 -41.99 12.99
N GLU A 52 -10.62 -41.90 13.90
CA GLU A 52 -9.42 -42.74 14.20
C GLU A 52 -8.58 -43.47 13.10
N PRO A 53 -7.36 -43.96 13.43
CA PRO A 53 -6.23 -43.36 14.17
C PRO A 53 -4.90 -43.54 13.38
N VAL A 54 -3.73 -43.28 13.98
CA VAL A 54 -2.47 -44.07 13.91
C VAL A 54 -1.21 -43.22 14.20
N ASP A 55 -0.59 -43.58 15.32
CA ASP A 55 0.83 -43.70 15.68
C ASP A 55 1.81 -42.52 15.62
N LEU A 56 2.07 -42.02 16.83
CA LEU A 56 3.28 -41.31 17.26
C LEU A 56 4.49 -42.26 17.31
N TYR A 57 5.49 -42.02 16.45
CA TYR A 57 6.88 -42.38 16.74
C TYR A 57 7.55 -41.21 17.47
N ALA A 58 7.66 -41.31 18.80
CA ALA A 58 8.36 -40.36 19.65
C ALA A 58 9.83 -40.78 19.86
N GLY A 59 10.75 -40.00 19.29
CA GLY A 59 12.17 -40.01 19.63
C GLY A 59 12.43 -39.32 20.97
N LYS A 60 12.51 -40.12 22.05
CA LYS A 60 13.53 -40.10 23.13
C LYS A 60 14.21 -38.76 23.48
N ILE A 61 13.85 -38.16 24.63
CA ILE A 61 14.83 -37.56 25.56
C ILE A 61 14.52 -38.01 26.99
N ARG A 62 15.54 -38.63 27.61
CA ARG A 62 15.62 -39.10 29.00
C ARG A 62 15.79 -37.91 29.96
N ARG A 63 15.06 -37.92 31.09
CA ARG A 63 15.62 -37.71 32.44
C ARG A 63 14.69 -38.38 33.47
N GLN A 64 15.07 -39.60 33.87
CA GLN A 64 14.60 -40.25 35.09
C GLN A 64 15.29 -39.57 36.28
N LEU A 65 14.52 -39.06 37.23
CA LEU A 65 14.91 -39.09 38.64
C LEU A 65 14.05 -40.18 39.29
N ILE A 66 14.64 -41.36 39.50
CA ILE A 66 14.09 -42.39 40.36
C ILE A 66 14.83 -42.21 41.69
N MET A 67 14.11 -41.77 42.73
CA MET A 67 14.55 -42.01 44.11
C MET A 67 13.95 -43.34 44.55
N THR A 68 14.76 -44.38 44.52
CA THR A 68 14.49 -45.67 45.16
C THR A 68 14.90 -45.58 46.62
N THR A 69 13.95 -45.71 47.53
CA THR A 69 14.21 -46.17 48.90
C THR A 69 13.56 -47.54 49.07
N THR A 70 14.39 -48.54 49.31
CA THR A 70 13.99 -49.91 49.64
C THR A 70 13.68 -50.00 51.13
N LEU A 71 12.45 -50.39 51.49
CA LEU A 71 12.17 -51.05 52.76
C LEU A 71 11.29 -52.26 52.49
N ASN A 72 11.84 -53.43 52.84
CA ASN A 72 11.13 -54.70 52.96
C ASN A 72 10.06 -54.57 54.04
N ASP A 73 8.78 -54.66 53.69
CA ASP A 73 7.77 -55.46 54.39
C ASP A 73 6.44 -55.37 53.62
N SER A 74 5.73 -56.48 53.59
CA SER A 74 4.41 -56.72 53.00
C SER A 74 3.32 -55.77 53.52
N THR A 75 3.33 -54.54 53.03
CA THR A 75 2.18 -53.63 53.04
C THR A 75 2.08 -52.98 51.67
N ILE A 76 0.92 -53.12 51.02
CA ILE A 76 0.57 -52.29 49.86
C ILE A 76 0.43 -50.87 50.40
N VAL A 77 1.53 -50.14 50.45
CA VAL A 77 1.49 -48.69 50.58
C VAL A 77 0.89 -48.22 49.27
N GLN A 78 -0.38 -47.80 49.30
CA GLN A 78 -0.89 -46.88 48.31
C GLN A 78 0.11 -45.72 48.31
N LEU A 79 1.04 -45.72 47.34
CA LEU A 79 1.73 -44.52 46.95
C LEU A 79 0.61 -43.59 46.54
N SER A 80 0.24 -42.69 47.45
CA SER A 80 -0.56 -41.53 47.15
C SER A 80 0.20 -40.81 46.04
N ALA A 81 -0.16 -41.14 44.81
CA ALA A 81 0.27 -40.41 43.65
C ALA A 81 -0.05 -38.96 43.99
N CYS A 82 0.98 -38.12 44.12
CA CYS A 82 0.83 -36.70 44.38
C CYS A 82 -0.02 -36.12 43.24
N ARG A 83 -1.34 -36.20 43.37
CA ARG A 83 -2.25 -35.46 42.52
C ARG A 83 -2.10 -34.03 42.96
N LEU A 84 -1.53 -33.22 42.08
CA LEU A 84 -1.58 -31.78 42.25
C LEU A 84 -3.06 -31.44 42.52
N PRO A 85 -3.38 -30.79 43.65
CA PRO A 85 -4.74 -30.33 43.87
C PRO A 85 -5.14 -29.43 42.69
N SER A 86 -6.41 -29.49 42.29
CA SER A 86 -6.98 -28.55 41.32
C SER A 86 -6.97 -27.17 41.94
N LEU A 87 -5.85 -26.46 41.77
CA LEU A 87 -5.65 -25.13 42.29
C LEU A 87 -6.34 -24.16 41.34
N ASP A 88 -7.32 -23.41 41.84
CA ASP A 88 -7.87 -22.26 41.15
C ASP A 88 -6.77 -21.20 41.02
N PRO A 89 -6.25 -20.92 39.81
CA PRO A 89 -5.14 -19.99 39.62
C PRO A 89 -5.47 -18.55 40.06
N PHE A 90 -6.74 -18.23 40.31
CA PHE A 90 -7.16 -16.92 40.83
C PHE A 90 -7.41 -16.91 42.33
N HIS A 91 -7.18 -18.04 43.02
CA HIS A 91 -7.32 -18.13 44.47
C HIS A 91 -6.33 -17.16 45.17
N PRO A 92 -6.75 -16.35 46.15
CA PRO A 92 -5.92 -15.31 46.77
C PRO A 92 -4.58 -15.82 47.33
N SER A 93 -4.55 -17.05 47.82
CA SER A 93 -3.35 -17.71 48.36
C SER A 93 -2.30 -18.06 47.32
N LEU A 94 -2.66 -18.09 46.03
CA LEU A 94 -1.75 -18.42 44.92
C LEU A 94 -1.32 -17.19 44.13
N LYS A 95 -2.04 -16.07 44.23
CA LYS A 95 -1.66 -14.81 43.59
C LYS A 95 -0.24 -14.35 43.94
N SER A 96 0.21 -14.58 45.17
CA SER A 96 1.57 -14.23 45.60
C SER A 96 2.65 -15.19 45.09
N LEU A 97 2.26 -16.35 44.57
CA LEU A 97 3.15 -17.36 44.00
C LEU A 97 3.20 -17.28 42.46
N ILE A 98 2.27 -16.56 41.84
CA ILE A 98 2.27 -16.27 40.41
C ILE A 98 3.22 -15.11 40.18
N GLN A 99 4.32 -15.38 39.49
CA GLN A 99 5.23 -14.34 39.02
C GLN A 99 4.57 -13.64 37.83
N GLU A 100 4.16 -12.40 38.01
CA GLU A 100 3.85 -11.53 36.88
C GLU A 100 5.16 -11.31 36.11
N LEU A 101 5.25 -11.95 34.94
CA LEU A 101 6.31 -11.63 34.00
C LEU A 101 6.02 -10.24 33.45
N ASP A 102 7.06 -9.41 33.35
CA ASP A 102 6.95 -8.12 32.68
C ASP A 102 6.31 -8.31 31.29
N PRO A 103 5.53 -7.33 30.80
CA PRO A 103 5.07 -7.34 29.43
C PRO A 103 6.25 -7.64 28.51
N LEU A 104 6.09 -8.62 27.60
CA LEU A 104 7.10 -8.94 26.60
C LEU A 104 7.48 -7.66 25.84
N ASP A 105 8.66 -7.11 26.16
CA ASP A 105 9.20 -5.95 25.44
C ASP A 105 9.80 -6.43 24.12
N CYS A 106 8.96 -6.39 23.08
CA CYS A 106 9.33 -6.71 21.71
C CYS A 106 9.92 -5.50 20.95
N GLY A 107 10.44 -4.48 21.64
CA GLY A 107 10.95 -3.27 21.01
C GLY A 107 9.85 -2.49 20.25
N LYS A 108 10.20 -1.81 19.16
CA LYS A 108 9.24 -1.07 18.30
C LYS A 108 8.15 -1.96 17.65
N LEU A 109 8.22 -3.28 17.81
CA LEU A 109 7.24 -4.24 17.33
C LEU A 109 6.16 -4.43 18.40
N HIS A 110 4.95 -4.01 18.09
CA HIS A 110 3.79 -4.16 18.96
C HIS A 110 2.81 -5.14 18.34
N SER A 111 2.39 -6.14 19.10
CA SER A 111 1.28 -7.02 18.71
C SER A 111 0.16 -6.99 19.75
N SER A 112 -1.08 -6.87 19.30
CA SER A 112 -2.27 -6.95 20.15
C SER A 112 -3.33 -7.84 19.51
N PHE A 113 -4.17 -8.46 20.33
CA PHE A 113 -5.27 -9.29 19.85
C PHE A 113 -6.58 -8.76 20.44
N GLU A 114 -7.43 -8.17 19.59
CA GLU A 114 -8.70 -7.58 20.01
C GLU A 114 -9.79 -7.96 19.00
N LYS A 115 -11.00 -8.27 19.46
CA LYS A 115 -12.16 -8.57 18.60
C LYS A 115 -11.87 -9.64 17.52
N SER A 116 -11.12 -10.67 17.88
CA SER A 116 -10.69 -11.76 16.99
C SER A 116 -9.73 -11.33 15.87
N ILE A 117 -9.09 -10.16 15.99
CA ILE A 117 -8.12 -9.63 15.04
C ILE A 117 -6.74 -9.54 15.73
N LEU A 118 -5.73 -10.15 15.12
CA LEU A 118 -4.33 -10.01 15.51
C LEU A 118 -3.73 -8.78 14.81
N HIS A 119 -3.55 -7.70 15.56
CA HIS A 119 -2.84 -6.51 15.12
C HIS A 119 -1.34 -6.72 15.34
N VAL A 120 -0.54 -6.49 14.29
CA VAL A 120 0.93 -6.49 14.38
C VAL A 120 1.42 -5.19 13.75
N LYS A 121 2.17 -4.41 14.50
CA LYS A 121 2.74 -3.11 14.09
C LYS A 121 4.24 -3.15 14.32
N GLY A 122 5.01 -2.70 13.33
CA GLY A 122 6.45 -2.50 13.47
C GLY A 122 7.06 -1.92 12.21
N GLU A 123 8.33 -1.51 12.31
CA GLU A 123 9.13 -1.09 11.16
C GLU A 123 9.64 -2.34 10.41
N ASP A 124 9.62 -2.31 9.07
CA ASP A 124 10.20 -3.33 8.18
C ASP A 124 9.73 -4.80 8.40
N VAL A 125 8.45 -5.00 8.77
CA VAL A 125 7.90 -6.35 8.98
C VAL A 125 7.75 -7.10 7.65
N VAL A 126 8.61 -8.10 7.41
CA VAL A 126 8.61 -8.93 6.20
C VAL A 126 7.70 -10.16 6.27
N SER A 127 7.40 -10.63 7.47
CA SER A 127 6.53 -11.79 7.70
C SER A 127 6.08 -11.83 9.16
N VAL A 128 4.89 -12.37 9.41
CA VAL A 128 4.32 -12.63 10.73
C VAL A 128 4.04 -14.12 10.86
N LYS A 129 4.50 -14.74 11.95
CA LYS A 129 4.23 -16.14 12.25
C LYS A 129 3.54 -16.26 13.59
N TYR A 130 2.39 -16.93 13.63
CA TYR A 130 1.63 -17.11 14.87
C TYR A 130 1.10 -18.54 15.00
N ARG A 131 0.73 -18.91 16.22
CA ARG A 131 0.08 -20.18 16.56
C ARG A 131 -1.13 -19.90 17.42
N ILE A 132 -2.15 -20.74 17.27
CA ILE A 132 -3.36 -20.67 18.07
C ILE A 132 -3.21 -21.66 19.22
N ILE A 133 -3.46 -21.18 20.44
CA ILE A 133 -3.54 -22.01 21.64
C ILE A 133 -5.02 -22.32 21.88
N SER A 134 -5.40 -23.59 21.84
CA SER A 134 -6.77 -24.03 22.15
C SER A 134 -6.78 -25.02 23.31
N ARG A 135 -7.91 -25.07 24.02
CA ARG A 135 -8.16 -26.01 25.11
C ARG A 135 -8.95 -27.21 24.56
N PRO A 136 -8.51 -28.46 24.77
CA PRO A 136 -9.29 -29.64 24.41
C PRO A 136 -10.55 -29.75 25.28
N GLU A 137 -11.63 -30.28 24.69
CA GLU A 137 -12.86 -30.52 25.43
C GLU A 137 -12.63 -31.46 26.62
N MET A 138 -13.26 -31.14 27.76
CA MET A 138 -13.15 -31.90 29.02
C MET A 138 -11.74 -32.01 29.63
N HIS A 139 -10.76 -31.26 29.11
CA HIS A 139 -9.41 -31.20 29.65
C HIS A 139 -9.03 -29.76 30.00
N ASP A 140 -9.45 -29.32 31.20
CA ASP A 140 -9.27 -27.94 31.67
C ASP A 140 -7.81 -27.48 31.79
N PHE A 141 -6.89 -28.43 31.88
CA PHE A 141 -5.45 -28.17 31.94
C PHE A 141 -4.72 -28.60 30.66
N GLY A 142 -5.47 -29.08 29.66
CA GLY A 142 -4.94 -29.45 28.36
C GLY A 142 -4.67 -28.22 27.50
N VAL A 143 -3.55 -28.25 26.78
CA VAL A 143 -3.18 -27.21 25.81
C VAL A 143 -2.89 -27.88 24.48
N LYS A 144 -3.59 -27.46 23.44
CA LYS A 144 -3.35 -27.85 22.06
C LYS A 144 -2.82 -26.64 21.29
N LEU A 145 -1.63 -26.78 20.71
CA LEU A 145 -1.06 -25.79 19.80
C LEU A 145 -1.47 -26.15 18.38
N SER A 146 -1.91 -25.16 17.61
CA SER A 146 -2.08 -25.34 16.17
C SER A 146 -0.73 -25.49 15.46
N ASP A 147 -0.77 -25.95 14.23
CA ASP A 147 0.34 -25.73 13.31
C ASP A 147 0.60 -24.23 13.17
N PRO A 148 1.88 -23.82 13.00
CA PRO A 148 2.22 -22.42 12.77
C PRO A 148 1.59 -21.91 11.49
N VAL A 149 0.87 -20.80 11.62
CA VAL A 149 0.37 -20.01 10.50
C VAL A 149 1.41 -18.94 10.20
N GLU A 150 1.91 -18.95 8.98
CA GLU A 150 2.88 -17.98 8.48
C GLU A 150 2.19 -17.09 7.45
N ILE A 151 2.19 -15.79 7.73
CA ILE A 151 1.70 -14.75 6.85
C ILE A 151 2.93 -13.96 6.42
N GLU A 152 3.40 -14.22 5.21
CA GLU A 152 4.38 -13.33 4.60
C GLU A 152 3.73 -11.97 4.36
N ASN A 153 4.50 -10.90 4.53
CA ASN A 153 4.08 -9.59 4.08
C ASN A 153 4.08 -9.62 2.55
N ILE A 154 2.95 -10.02 1.95
CA ILE A 154 2.79 -10.19 0.50
C ILE A 154 2.88 -8.85 -0.26
N TYR A 155 3.14 -7.74 0.44
CA TYR A 155 3.84 -6.62 -0.17
C TYR A 155 5.28 -7.02 -0.47
N LYS A 156 5.46 -7.80 -1.54
CA LYS A 156 6.65 -7.62 -2.37
C LYS A 156 6.70 -6.13 -2.68
N VAL A 157 7.73 -5.46 -2.16
CA VAL A 157 8.24 -4.24 -2.77
C VAL A 157 8.77 -4.66 -4.14
N GLU A 158 7.88 -4.92 -5.10
CA GLU A 158 8.19 -4.51 -6.45
C GLU A 158 8.47 -3.01 -6.30
N GLU A 159 9.69 -2.56 -6.63
CA GLU A 159 9.92 -1.13 -6.82
C GLU A 159 8.70 -0.56 -7.55
N PRO A 160 8.07 0.51 -7.04
CA PRO A 160 6.75 0.88 -7.49
C PRO A 160 6.84 1.15 -8.98
N SER A 161 6.34 0.22 -9.79
CA SER A 161 6.17 0.35 -11.25
C SER A 161 5.12 1.42 -11.62
N ASN A 162 4.79 2.27 -10.65
CA ASN A 162 3.93 3.43 -10.68
C ASN A 162 4.75 4.73 -10.78
N LEU A 163 6.06 4.69 -10.53
CA LEU A 163 6.98 5.81 -10.74
C LEU A 163 7.65 5.70 -12.11
N TYR A 164 7.57 6.76 -12.89
CA TYR A 164 8.24 6.85 -14.18
C TYR A 164 8.84 8.25 -14.37
N PRO A 165 9.90 8.37 -15.19
CA PRO A 165 10.50 9.67 -15.47
C PRO A 165 9.49 10.66 -16.06
N ILE A 166 9.66 11.94 -15.75
CA ILE A 166 8.80 13.00 -16.28
C ILE A 166 9.19 13.25 -17.75
N ARG A 167 8.41 12.71 -18.69
CA ARG A 167 8.69 12.85 -20.13
C ARG A 167 7.59 13.62 -20.86
N PRO A 168 7.93 14.30 -21.96
CA PRO A 168 6.94 14.94 -22.80
C PRO A 168 5.86 13.97 -23.29
N GLY A 169 4.59 14.35 -23.14
CA GLY A 169 3.41 13.55 -23.48
C GLY A 169 2.79 12.85 -22.28
N ASP A 170 3.58 12.58 -21.24
CA ASP A 170 3.14 11.86 -20.06
C ASP A 170 2.33 12.75 -19.10
N THR A 171 1.46 12.08 -18.34
CA THR A 171 0.57 12.69 -17.34
C THR A 171 0.63 11.89 -16.04
N GLY A 172 0.75 12.54 -14.88
CA GLY A 172 0.71 11.91 -13.56
C GLY A 172 0.85 12.92 -12.41
N CYS A 173 0.78 12.45 -11.16
CA CYS A 173 1.17 13.27 -10.01
C CYS A 173 2.69 13.43 -10.00
N ILE A 174 3.23 14.63 -9.76
CA ILE A 174 4.68 14.79 -9.62
C ILE A 174 5.04 14.46 -8.17
N MET A 175 5.88 13.45 -7.95
CA MET A 175 6.30 13.01 -6.62
C MET A 175 7.80 13.27 -6.43
N HIS A 176 8.14 13.87 -5.29
CA HIS A 176 9.50 13.98 -4.80
C HIS A 176 9.93 12.63 -4.22
N LYS A 177 11.00 12.03 -4.75
CA LYS A 177 11.38 10.65 -4.46
C LYS A 177 11.81 10.47 -3.00
N GLU A 178 12.65 11.36 -2.50
CA GLU A 178 13.29 11.20 -1.20
C GLU A 178 12.31 11.36 -0.03
N SER A 179 11.28 12.21 -0.18
CA SER A 179 10.27 12.44 0.87
C SER A 179 8.94 11.75 0.62
N GLU A 180 8.77 11.10 -0.53
CA GLU A 180 7.52 10.50 -1.02
C GLU A 180 6.31 11.45 -1.01
N LYS A 181 6.56 12.76 -1.10
CA LYS A 181 5.50 13.78 -1.14
C LYS A 181 5.23 14.22 -2.56
N CYS A 182 3.97 14.50 -2.86
CA CYS A 182 3.55 14.98 -4.17
C CYS A 182 3.51 16.51 -4.23
N LEU A 183 3.69 17.04 -5.44
CA LEU A 183 3.51 18.44 -5.77
C LEU A 183 2.02 18.79 -5.77
N HIS A 184 1.67 19.83 -5.03
CA HIS A 184 0.31 20.36 -4.93
C HIS A 184 0.29 21.87 -5.19
N PRO A 185 -0.83 22.42 -5.66
CA PRO A 185 -1.16 23.80 -5.31
C PRO A 185 -1.39 23.91 -3.79
N LEU A 186 -0.99 25.02 -3.17
CA LEU A 186 -1.26 25.22 -1.75
C LEU A 186 -2.77 25.06 -1.45
N GLY A 187 -3.09 24.23 -0.46
CA GLY A 187 -4.48 23.85 -0.13
C GLY A 187 -5.09 22.76 -1.03
N GLY A 188 -4.36 22.25 -2.02
CA GLY A 188 -4.71 21.07 -2.80
C GLY A 188 -5.97 21.23 -3.66
N GLN A 189 -6.27 22.44 -4.15
CA GLN A 189 -7.47 22.76 -4.92
C GLN A 189 -7.35 22.33 -6.39
N ASP A 190 -8.47 21.95 -7.01
CA ASP A 190 -8.54 21.60 -8.44
C ASP A 190 -8.22 22.81 -9.34
N ILE A 191 -8.64 24.00 -8.93
CA ILE A 191 -8.51 25.25 -9.68
C ILE A 191 -7.76 26.27 -8.80
N PRO A 192 -6.43 26.16 -8.66
CA PRO A 192 -5.65 27.17 -7.95
C PRO A 192 -5.75 28.55 -8.61
N SER A 193 -5.60 29.59 -7.79
CA SER A 193 -5.53 30.97 -8.25
C SER A 193 -4.26 31.22 -9.09
N ASP A 194 -4.29 32.27 -9.93
CA ASP A 194 -3.07 32.75 -10.60
C ASP A 194 -2.04 33.22 -9.56
N GLY A 195 -0.81 32.74 -9.68
CA GLY A 195 0.27 32.99 -8.73
C GLY A 195 0.25 32.12 -7.48
N GLU A 196 -0.70 31.16 -7.37
CA GLU A 196 -0.75 30.24 -6.24
C GLU A 196 0.56 29.46 -6.10
N ARG A 197 1.02 29.21 -4.87
CA ARG A 197 2.32 28.57 -4.65
C ARG A 197 2.24 27.05 -4.79
N ALA A 198 3.30 26.47 -5.33
CA ALA A 198 3.51 25.03 -5.32
C ALA A 198 4.13 24.57 -4.01
N VAL A 199 3.59 23.49 -3.46
CA VAL A 199 4.04 22.87 -2.21
C VAL A 199 4.21 21.37 -2.36
N LEU A 200 4.85 20.73 -1.38
CA LEU A 200 4.89 19.28 -1.24
C LEU A 200 3.94 18.82 -0.15
N HIS A 201 3.17 17.76 -0.40
CA HIS A 201 2.21 17.19 0.54
C HIS A 201 2.16 15.66 0.43
N SER A 202 1.86 14.97 1.54
CA SER A 202 1.79 13.50 1.62
C SER A 202 0.67 12.86 0.79
N ASP A 203 -0.35 13.65 0.43
CA ASP A 203 -1.49 13.15 -0.35
C ASP A 203 -1.06 12.99 -1.81
N CYS A 204 -1.11 11.77 -2.35
CA CYS A 204 -0.70 11.48 -3.71
C CYS A 204 -1.82 10.79 -4.49
N GLY A 205 -1.73 10.81 -5.83
CA GLY A 205 -2.59 10.01 -6.69
C GLY A 205 -4.01 10.54 -6.91
N LEU A 206 -4.29 11.78 -6.51
CA LEU A 206 -5.59 12.41 -6.72
C LEU A 206 -5.62 13.07 -8.11
N SER A 207 -6.72 12.90 -8.84
CA SER A 207 -6.89 13.45 -10.20
C SER A 207 -6.69 14.97 -10.25
N ARG A 208 -7.07 15.65 -9.16
CA ARG A 208 -6.88 17.10 -8.98
C ARG A 208 -5.44 17.56 -8.86
N LEU A 209 -4.48 16.65 -8.84
CA LEU A 209 -3.04 16.90 -8.70
C LEU A 209 -2.25 16.42 -9.92
N HIS A 210 -2.95 16.05 -11.00
CA HIS A 210 -2.30 15.57 -12.20
C HIS A 210 -1.61 16.71 -12.94
N PHE A 211 -0.40 16.44 -13.40
CA PHE A 211 0.36 17.29 -14.31
C PHE A 211 0.60 16.55 -15.60
N LYS A 212 0.64 17.30 -16.70
CA LYS A 212 1.07 16.81 -18.01
C LYS A 212 2.29 17.58 -18.46
N MET A 213 3.34 16.87 -18.85
CA MET A 213 4.47 17.51 -19.54
C MET A 213 4.15 17.63 -21.02
N THR A 214 4.14 18.84 -21.57
CA THR A 214 3.91 19.06 -23.01
C THR A 214 5.15 18.70 -23.82
N SER A 215 4.99 18.54 -25.14
CA SER A 215 6.11 18.38 -26.09
C SER A 215 7.12 19.54 -26.04
N SER A 216 6.67 20.74 -25.64
CA SER A 216 7.51 21.91 -25.45
C SER A 216 8.21 21.97 -24.09
N GLY A 217 8.01 20.97 -23.23
CA GLY A 217 8.62 20.85 -21.91
C GLY A 217 7.91 21.66 -20.82
N VAL A 218 6.68 22.12 -21.04
CA VAL A 218 5.90 22.81 -20.01
C VAL A 218 5.23 21.78 -19.11
N LEU A 219 5.27 21.98 -17.80
CA LEU A 219 4.49 21.20 -16.84
C LEU A 219 3.15 21.91 -16.59
N ARG A 220 2.07 21.33 -17.11
CA ARG A 220 0.71 21.88 -17.02
C ARG A 220 -0.09 21.11 -15.99
N HIS A 221 -0.66 21.81 -15.01
CA HIS A 221 -1.67 21.26 -14.12
C HIS A 221 -2.92 20.92 -14.92
N VAL A 222 -3.31 19.64 -14.94
CA VAL A 222 -4.35 19.13 -15.83
C VAL A 222 -5.73 19.71 -15.51
N PRO A 223 -6.21 19.72 -14.26
CA PRO A 223 -7.57 20.18 -13.94
C PRO A 223 -7.79 21.67 -14.23
N SER A 224 -6.87 22.54 -13.79
CA SER A 224 -7.01 24.00 -13.98
C SER A 224 -6.49 24.50 -15.32
N GLY A 225 -5.62 23.73 -15.97
CA GLY A 225 -4.93 24.15 -17.17
C GLY A 225 -3.82 25.17 -16.95
N LEU A 226 -3.55 25.60 -15.71
CA LEU A 226 -2.42 26.47 -15.36
C LEU A 226 -1.09 25.72 -15.51
N CYS A 227 0.00 26.47 -15.63
CA CYS A 227 1.33 25.97 -15.86
C CYS A 227 2.23 26.24 -14.65
N LEU A 228 3.11 25.29 -14.35
CA LEU A 228 4.14 25.49 -13.34
C LEU A 228 5.11 26.58 -13.84
N HIS A 229 5.26 27.63 -13.05
CA HIS A 229 6.09 28.78 -13.36
C HIS A 229 7.20 28.94 -12.33
N VAL A 230 8.40 29.28 -12.79
CA VAL A 230 9.53 29.65 -11.94
C VAL A 230 9.85 31.11 -12.19
N ASN A 231 9.64 31.94 -11.17
CA ASN A 231 10.01 33.35 -11.25
C ASN A 231 11.53 33.50 -11.03
N THR A 232 12.28 33.56 -12.13
CA THR A 232 13.73 33.78 -12.10
C THR A 232 14.13 35.25 -12.05
N ALA A 233 13.18 36.19 -12.14
CA ALA A 233 13.48 37.62 -12.27
C ALA A 233 13.75 38.29 -10.91
N ASN A 234 13.10 37.83 -9.84
CA ASN A 234 13.07 38.55 -8.56
C ASN A 234 13.85 37.86 -7.43
N ALA A 235 14.81 36.99 -7.76
CA ALA A 235 15.60 36.18 -6.83
C ALA A 235 14.82 35.25 -5.88
N SER A 236 13.49 35.32 -5.84
CA SER A 236 12.64 34.52 -4.97
C SER A 236 12.64 33.04 -5.34
N ASN A 237 12.85 32.72 -6.63
CA ASN A 237 12.92 31.37 -7.17
C ASN A 237 11.74 30.47 -6.76
N HIS A 238 10.63 31.06 -6.32
CA HIS A 238 9.44 30.32 -5.94
C HIS A 238 8.78 29.71 -7.17
N VAL A 239 8.16 28.57 -6.95
CA VAL A 239 7.39 27.86 -7.97
C VAL A 239 5.91 28.16 -7.75
N THR A 240 5.25 28.64 -8.79
CA THR A 240 3.84 29.06 -8.76
C THR A 240 3.04 28.41 -9.90
N PHE A 241 1.72 28.54 -9.83
CA PHE A 241 0.81 28.18 -10.92
C PHE A 241 0.39 29.45 -11.66
N GLU A 242 0.67 29.53 -12.96
CA GLU A 242 0.33 30.70 -13.78
C GLU A 242 -0.37 30.31 -15.09
N PRO A 243 -1.23 31.17 -15.65
CA PRO A 243 -1.83 30.94 -16.97
C PRO A 243 -0.78 31.04 -18.08
N LYS A 244 0.31 31.79 -17.83
CA LYS A 244 1.42 31.93 -18.76
C LYS A 244 2.35 30.72 -18.67
N CYS A 245 2.32 29.89 -19.69
CA CYS A 245 3.18 28.71 -19.82
C CYS A 245 4.59 29.05 -20.33
N SER A 246 5.26 30.01 -19.69
CA SER A 246 6.57 30.54 -20.08
C SER A 246 7.74 29.69 -19.59
N SER A 247 7.60 29.08 -18.40
CA SER A 247 8.61 28.19 -17.83
C SER A 247 8.59 26.83 -18.50
N LYS A 248 9.79 26.35 -18.87
CA LYS A 248 10.00 25.03 -19.49
C LYS A 248 10.94 24.23 -18.63
N PHE A 249 10.77 22.92 -18.65
CA PHE A 249 11.48 21.97 -17.82
C PHE A 249 12.05 20.84 -18.68
N LYS A 250 13.07 20.18 -18.15
CA LYS A 250 13.66 18.96 -18.69
C LYS A 250 13.91 18.00 -17.54
N ASP A 251 13.56 16.74 -17.73
CA ASP A 251 14.04 15.69 -16.86
C ASP A 251 15.48 15.33 -17.23
N LEU A 252 16.34 15.26 -16.22
CA LEU A 252 17.73 14.85 -16.32
C LEU A 252 17.96 13.72 -15.31
N ASN A 253 17.53 12.51 -15.67
CA ASN A 253 17.62 11.32 -14.82
C ASN A 253 16.91 11.51 -13.47
N GLY A 254 15.65 11.93 -13.49
CA GLY A 254 14.85 12.23 -12.30
C GLY A 254 14.98 13.67 -11.82
N LYS A 255 15.97 14.43 -12.27
CA LYS A 255 16.15 15.83 -11.86
C LYS A 255 15.36 16.75 -12.78
N VAL A 256 14.36 17.45 -12.25
CA VAL A 256 13.54 18.38 -13.03
C VAL A 256 14.23 19.73 -13.10
N ARG A 257 14.92 19.98 -14.21
CA ARG A 257 15.69 21.19 -14.44
C ARG A 257 14.89 22.23 -15.23
N VAL A 258 14.97 23.48 -14.81
CA VAL A 258 14.42 24.62 -15.55
C VAL A 258 15.26 24.85 -16.83
N ALA A 259 14.61 24.86 -17.98
CA ALA A 259 15.27 24.98 -19.28
C ALA A 259 15.98 26.33 -19.41
N LYS A 260 17.17 26.32 -20.02
CA LYS A 260 18.04 27.50 -20.19
C LYS A 260 18.55 28.14 -18.89
N SER A 261 18.34 27.50 -17.73
CA SER A 261 18.96 27.90 -16.46
C SER A 261 19.76 26.74 -15.86
N GLN A 262 20.46 27.00 -14.75
CA GLN A 262 21.12 25.99 -13.91
C GLN A 262 20.25 25.59 -12.70
N LEU A 263 18.98 25.99 -12.69
CA LEU A 263 18.10 25.74 -11.56
C LEU A 263 17.34 24.43 -11.72
N CYS A 264 17.17 23.70 -10.64
CA CYS A 264 16.37 22.49 -10.53
C CYS A 264 15.27 22.69 -9.50
N LEU A 265 14.13 22.03 -9.71
CA LEU A 265 13.11 21.93 -8.69
C LEU A 265 13.71 21.23 -7.48
N GLN A 266 13.46 21.78 -6.30
CA GLN A 266 13.90 21.24 -5.03
C GLN A 266 12.94 21.69 -3.93
N PRO A 267 12.76 20.91 -2.87
CA PRO A 267 12.12 21.41 -1.66
C PRO A 267 12.98 22.53 -1.04
N ARG A 268 12.35 23.40 -0.25
CA ARG A 268 13.08 24.37 0.57
C ARG A 268 13.95 23.69 1.63
N ASN A 269 13.44 22.62 2.22
CA ASN A 269 14.10 21.83 3.27
C ASN A 269 14.46 20.43 2.73
N GLU A 270 15.57 19.83 3.17
CA GLU A 270 15.97 18.48 2.70
C GLU A 270 14.92 17.41 3.01
N SER A 271 14.25 17.53 4.17
CA SER A 271 13.11 16.71 4.58
C SER A 271 11.86 17.59 4.66
N PRO A 272 11.18 17.84 3.54
CA PRO A 272 10.04 18.75 3.51
C PRO A 272 8.87 18.22 4.34
N GLU A 273 8.25 19.09 5.13
CA GLU A 273 6.96 18.82 5.79
C GLU A 273 5.79 19.00 4.80
N ASN A 274 4.56 18.71 5.26
CA ASN A 274 3.38 18.98 4.45
C ASN A 274 3.18 20.49 4.30
N ASN A 275 2.89 20.90 3.06
CA ASN A 275 2.77 22.29 2.62
C ASN A 275 4.09 23.08 2.58
N ASP A 276 5.24 22.41 2.67
CA ASP A 276 6.52 23.07 2.41
C ASP A 276 6.62 23.52 0.96
N PHE A 277 7.13 24.73 0.75
CA PHE A 277 7.22 25.33 -0.57
C PHE A 277 8.24 24.62 -1.46
N LEU A 278 7.86 24.49 -2.73
CA LEU A 278 8.76 24.08 -3.80
C LEU A 278 9.45 25.32 -4.39
N GLU A 279 10.75 25.20 -4.63
CA GLU A 279 11.59 26.26 -5.16
C GLU A 279 12.47 25.76 -6.30
N ALA A 280 13.05 26.67 -7.07
CA ALA A 280 14.03 26.37 -8.09
C ALA A 280 15.43 26.81 -7.63
N GLY A 281 16.24 25.88 -7.14
CA GLY A 281 17.58 26.18 -6.63
C GLY A 281 18.69 25.62 -7.50
N LYS A 282 19.93 26.00 -7.18
CA LYS A 282 21.11 25.46 -7.85
C LYS A 282 21.45 24.03 -7.41
N ASN A 283 20.80 23.53 -6.34
CA ASN A 283 21.07 22.22 -5.80
C ASN A 283 20.26 21.16 -6.55
N CYS A 284 20.86 20.62 -7.62
CA CYS A 284 20.25 19.59 -8.45
C CYS A 284 20.49 18.18 -7.88
N THR A 285 20.09 17.92 -6.64
CA THR A 285 20.24 16.62 -5.95
C THR A 285 18.93 15.86 -5.83
N HIS A 286 17.80 16.56 -5.83
CA HIS A 286 16.48 15.99 -5.60
C HIS A 286 15.88 15.35 -6.86
N ASN A 287 15.25 14.20 -6.69
CA ASN A 287 14.64 13.48 -7.80
C ASN A 287 13.12 13.58 -7.74
N PHE A 288 12.51 13.76 -8.91
CA PHE A 288 11.07 13.84 -9.11
C PHE A 288 10.65 12.90 -10.23
N TYR A 289 9.50 12.26 -10.03
CA TYR A 289 8.93 11.29 -10.95
C TYR A 289 7.45 11.56 -11.12
N PHE A 290 6.88 11.09 -12.22
CA PHE A 290 5.45 10.93 -12.28
C PHE A 290 5.04 9.67 -11.53
N TYR A 291 4.12 9.83 -10.59
CA TYR A 291 3.41 8.79 -9.88
C TYR A 291 2.04 8.59 -10.51
N LYS A 292 1.76 7.36 -10.94
CA LYS A 292 0.44 6.95 -11.45
C LYS A 292 -0.14 5.88 -10.55
N VAL A 293 -1.33 6.15 -10.03
CA VAL A 293 -2.08 5.14 -9.27
C VAL A 293 -2.43 4.00 -10.23
N LYS A 294 -1.85 2.81 -10.00
CA LYS A 294 -2.32 1.58 -10.65
C LYS A 294 -3.77 1.35 -10.20
N GLY A 295 -4.71 1.33 -11.15
CA GLY A 295 -5.99 0.64 -10.95
C GLY A 295 -7.14 1.44 -10.34
N ILE A 296 -7.34 2.71 -10.70
CA ILE A 296 -8.72 3.20 -10.86
C ILE A 296 -8.93 3.37 -12.36
N VAL A 297 -9.43 2.30 -12.98
CA VAL A 297 -10.23 2.45 -14.19
C VAL A 297 -11.44 3.26 -13.76
N GLN A 298 -11.33 4.59 -13.81
CA GLN A 298 -12.51 5.43 -13.76
C GLN A 298 -13.20 5.14 -15.09
N ALA A 299 -14.16 4.22 -15.03
CA ALA A 299 -15.15 4.08 -16.07
C ALA A 299 -15.80 5.46 -16.20
N CYS A 300 -15.34 6.24 -17.17
CA CYS A 300 -16.12 7.33 -17.71
C CYS A 300 -17.32 6.65 -18.37
N LEU A 301 -18.39 6.49 -17.61
CA LEU A 301 -19.72 6.38 -18.18
C LEU A 301 -19.99 7.73 -18.84
N ASN A 302 -20.04 7.72 -20.18
CA ASN A 302 -20.64 8.80 -20.96
C ASN A 302 -22.15 8.81 -20.74
#